data_AF-A0A5N4AQC6-F1
#
_entry.id   AF-A0A5N4AQC6-F1
#
_cell.length_a   1.000
_cell.length_b   1.000
_cell.length_c   1.000
_cell.angle_alpha   90.00
_cell.angle_beta   90.00
_cell.angle_gamma   90.00
#
_symmetry.space_group_name_H-M   'P 1'
#
loop_
_entity.id
_entity.type
_entity.pdbx_description
1 polymer ?
#
loop_
_entity_poly.entity_id
_entity_poly.type
_entity_poly.pdbx_seq_one_letter_code
_entity_poly.pdbx_strand_id
1 'polypeptide(L)'
;MNQNNVKSQRGTNKFVHEGFVYVKDKDSIDGATIFWRCDRKYSGCRGRIWTNSVDGTFNCLRRNHTCCATGDAARIEVLKVQTNVKHRAASTMETPSQIRTEVLQNASAATLGRISSSMAMAKMVNRVRRKENVAPAIPDTRRGIEVPENYKQYEVSEGVFENYLLMDSGNDDDNRILVFGREYNQTWAHDMRDIFMDGTFLLAPPLFKQIFVVLARRGERYVFPVLFCLLPNKTTQTYRKLFFLIKQQWPRFNPETINVDYEVAIHDALRTEFPEADVRGCFFHLVQNLRKHLSSSNLLGRYQTDADFALQARMITYIIGFYDLEPIVAWFTNTYVGRLRNNGTRAPPNFPYATWSVLQRTLAGSDRTNNYAEALHRKLQLGFGVAHPSIWKFLDGLKKIQKLFDATYEDFVAAREPPLKRRRYDEADRRILTKVQNFDAGSIIEYLRGLSHNYRME
;
A
#
# COMPACT_ATOMS: atom_id res chain seq x y z
N MET A 1 30.02 34.58 23.18
CA MET A 1 29.00 33.51 23.12
C MET A 1 28.11 33.75 21.91
N ASN A 2 28.03 32.79 20.98
CA ASN A 2 27.33 32.95 19.69
C ASN A 2 25.87 33.41 19.86
N GLN A 3 25.57 34.65 19.46
CA GLN A 3 24.24 35.28 19.56
C GLN A 3 23.23 34.75 18.51
N ASN A 4 23.58 33.70 17.75
CA ASN A 4 22.91 33.25 16.51
C ASN A 4 22.31 31.82 16.56
N ASN A 5 21.89 31.31 17.72
CA ASN A 5 21.39 29.93 17.85
C ASN A 5 19.86 29.76 17.72
N VAL A 6 19.15 30.71 17.10
CA VAL A 6 17.69 30.62 16.94
C VAL A 6 17.30 30.62 15.47
N LYS A 7 16.48 29.66 15.05
CA LYS A 7 15.95 29.58 13.67
C LYS A 7 14.45 29.85 13.60
N SER A 8 13.99 30.42 12.50
CA SER A 8 12.57 30.65 12.22
C SER A 8 11.81 29.35 11.92
N GLN A 9 10.49 29.42 11.76
CA GLN A 9 9.70 28.27 11.29
C GLN A 9 10.10 27.81 9.88
N ARG A 10 10.62 28.73 9.04
CA ARG A 10 11.08 28.43 7.67
C ARG A 10 12.58 28.09 7.60
N GLY A 11 13.28 28.01 8.74
CA GLY A 11 14.69 27.60 8.81
C GLY A 11 15.70 28.73 8.67
N THR A 12 15.26 29.98 8.48
CA THR A 12 16.15 31.14 8.42
C THR A 12 16.70 31.53 9.80
N ASN A 13 17.96 31.94 9.86
CA ASN A 13 18.60 32.38 11.09
C ASN A 13 17.92 33.65 11.64
N LYS A 14 17.78 33.71 12.95
CA LYS A 14 17.33 34.87 13.70
C LYS A 14 18.47 35.38 14.57
N PHE A 15 18.52 36.69 14.75
CA PHE A 15 19.47 37.34 15.64
C PHE A 15 18.81 37.63 16.99
N VAL A 16 19.53 37.42 18.08
CA VAL A 16 19.02 37.68 19.44
C VAL A 16 19.91 38.72 20.11
N HIS A 17 19.30 39.81 20.59
CA HIS A 17 20.01 40.90 21.27
C HIS A 17 19.13 41.57 22.32
N GLU A 18 19.67 41.77 23.52
CA GLU A 18 19.01 42.45 24.65
C GLU A 18 17.58 41.94 24.97
N GLY A 19 17.35 40.64 24.87
CA GLY A 19 16.04 40.07 25.15
C GLY A 19 15.02 40.20 24.00
N PHE A 20 15.43 40.72 22.84
CA PHE A 20 14.63 40.82 21.62
C PHE A 20 15.12 39.87 20.52
N VAL A 21 14.21 39.52 19.62
CA VAL A 21 14.45 38.59 18.50
C VAL A 21 14.24 39.32 17.18
N TYR A 22 15.19 39.18 16.27
CA TYR A 22 15.20 39.86 14.97
C TYR A 22 15.29 38.86 13.82
N VAL A 23 14.69 39.22 12.68
CA VAL A 23 14.75 38.49 11.42
C VAL A 23 15.50 39.33 10.39
N LYS A 24 16.26 38.68 9.50
CA LYS A 24 16.98 39.36 8.43
C LYS A 24 16.01 40.14 7.54
N ASP A 25 16.35 41.40 7.26
CA ASP A 25 15.57 42.30 6.39
C ASP A 25 16.24 42.40 5.02
N LYS A 26 17.51 42.83 4.98
CA LYS A 26 18.31 42.95 3.75
C LYS A 26 19.80 43.05 4.06
N ASP A 27 20.64 42.86 3.05
CA ASP A 27 22.06 43.18 3.09
C ASP A 27 22.29 44.61 2.57
N SER A 28 23.40 45.23 2.95
CA SER A 28 23.86 46.50 2.37
C SER A 28 24.35 46.31 0.93
N ILE A 29 24.40 47.39 0.17
CA ILE A 29 24.77 47.37 -1.25
C ILE A 29 26.22 46.91 -1.43
N ASP A 30 27.09 47.28 -0.50
CA ASP A 30 28.50 46.87 -0.42
C ASP A 30 28.70 45.48 0.22
N GLY A 31 27.62 44.81 0.64
CA GLY A 31 27.65 43.50 1.30
C GLY A 31 28.22 43.51 2.74
N ALA A 32 28.76 44.64 3.21
CA ALA A 32 29.48 44.72 4.48
C ALA A 32 28.56 44.62 5.72
N THR A 33 27.28 44.93 5.60
CA THR A 33 26.34 45.07 6.72
C THR A 33 25.05 44.29 6.49
N ILE A 34 24.60 43.55 7.51
CA ILE A 34 23.31 42.86 7.51
C ILE A 34 22.31 43.65 8.34
N PHE A 35 21.19 44.04 7.73
CA PHE A 35 20.09 44.71 8.42
C PHE A 35 19.07 43.70 8.94
N TRP A 36 18.68 43.86 10.21
CA TRP A 36 17.70 43.02 10.88
C TRP A 36 16.52 43.85 11.39
N ARG A 37 15.35 43.24 11.44
CA ARG A 37 14.11 43.85 11.93
C ARG A 37 13.46 42.95 12.97
N CYS A 38 12.83 43.55 13.98
CA CYS A 38 12.14 42.82 15.05
C CYS A 38 11.15 41.79 14.48
N ASP A 39 11.11 40.58 15.04
CA ASP A 39 10.27 39.49 14.55
C ASP A 39 8.76 39.74 14.74
N ARG A 40 8.40 40.73 15.58
CA ARG A 40 7.04 41.27 15.75
C ARG A 40 6.71 42.41 14.78
N LYS A 41 7.40 42.52 13.64
CA LYS A 41 7.16 43.57 12.63
C LYS A 41 5.71 43.64 12.13
N TYR A 42 5.02 42.51 12.08
CA TYR A 42 3.61 42.43 11.67
C TYR A 42 2.64 42.94 12.73
N SER A 43 3.08 43.03 13.98
CA SER A 43 2.36 43.68 15.08
C SER A 43 2.69 45.17 15.18
N GLY A 44 3.24 45.78 14.12
CA GLY A 44 3.62 47.19 14.09
C GLY A 44 4.97 47.52 14.72
N CYS A 45 5.81 46.52 15.06
CA CYS A 45 7.11 46.81 15.67
C CYS A 45 8.08 47.51 14.70
N ARG A 46 8.68 48.60 15.17
CA ARG A 46 9.67 49.40 14.41
C ARG A 46 11.13 49.11 14.76
N GLY A 47 11.40 48.20 15.69
CA GLY A 47 12.76 47.88 16.14
C GLY A 47 13.65 47.32 15.01
N ARG A 48 14.85 47.88 14.86
CA ARG A 48 15.86 47.45 13.87
C ARG A 48 17.27 47.55 14.43
N ILE A 49 18.12 46.63 13.96
CA ILE A 49 19.55 46.57 14.29
C ILE A 49 20.32 46.19 13.02
N TRP A 50 21.63 46.39 13.02
CA TRP A 50 22.50 45.84 11.98
C TRP A 50 23.78 45.27 12.57
N THR A 51 24.34 44.29 11.85
CA THR A 51 25.56 43.59 12.23
C THR A 51 26.56 43.64 11.09
N ASN A 52 27.85 43.61 11.40
CA ASN A 52 28.88 43.38 10.39
C ASN A 52 28.69 41.99 9.76
N SER A 53 28.78 41.90 8.44
CA SER A 53 28.66 40.65 7.67
C SER A 53 29.83 39.68 7.90
N VAL A 54 31.02 40.19 8.22
CA VAL A 54 32.26 39.41 8.34
C VAL A 54 32.38 38.78 9.74
N ASP A 55 32.22 39.58 10.80
CA ASP A 55 32.45 39.12 12.19
C ASP A 55 31.16 38.97 13.01
N GLY A 56 30.00 39.32 12.44
CA GLY A 56 28.71 39.29 13.15
C GLY A 56 28.60 40.30 14.31
N THR A 57 29.56 41.22 14.43
CA THR A 57 29.63 42.22 15.50
C THR A 57 28.50 43.24 15.38
N PHE A 58 27.91 43.57 16.53
CA PHE A 58 26.79 44.49 16.64
C PHE A 58 27.25 45.93 16.42
N ASN A 59 26.65 46.61 15.44
CA ASN A 59 27.16 47.89 14.95
C ASN A 59 26.24 49.10 15.18
N CYS A 60 25.10 48.97 15.91
CA CYS A 60 24.23 50.05 16.47
C CYS A 60 22.72 49.71 16.35
N LEU A 61 21.90 50.30 17.23
CA LEU A 61 20.43 50.17 17.29
C LEU A 61 19.77 51.39 16.61
N ARG A 62 18.95 51.19 15.58
CA ARG A 62 18.19 52.27 14.94
C ARG A 62 16.70 52.01 15.15
N ARG A 63 16.14 52.75 16.10
CA ARG A 63 14.74 52.78 16.56
C ARG A 63 14.42 51.76 17.67
N ASN A 64 13.88 52.28 18.76
CA ASN A 64 13.38 51.52 19.90
C ASN A 64 12.22 50.60 19.50
N HIS A 65 12.07 49.50 20.23
CA HIS A 65 10.95 48.58 20.06
C HIS A 65 9.64 49.25 20.46
N THR A 66 8.61 49.09 19.63
CA THR A 66 7.24 49.52 19.94
C THR A 66 6.35 48.36 20.38
N CYS A 67 6.86 47.12 20.37
CA CYS A 67 6.08 45.93 20.69
C CYS A 67 6.07 45.54 22.17
N CYS A 68 7.03 46.04 22.96
CA CYS A 68 7.12 45.84 24.40
C CYS A 68 8.18 46.80 24.97
N ALA A 69 8.02 47.15 26.25
CA ALA A 69 8.97 48.00 26.97
C ALA A 69 10.25 47.24 27.37
N THR A 70 10.17 45.92 27.51
CA THR A 70 11.27 45.05 27.94
C THR A 70 11.36 43.79 27.08
N GLY A 71 12.54 43.17 27.03
CA GLY A 71 12.76 41.90 26.36
C GLY A 71 12.14 40.70 27.10
N ASP A 72 12.07 39.54 26.44
CA ASP A 72 11.44 38.32 26.97
C ASP A 72 12.43 37.14 26.92
N ALA A 73 13.16 36.94 28.03
CA ALA A 73 14.18 35.92 28.15
C ALA A 73 13.61 34.48 28.04
N ALA A 74 12.44 34.22 28.64
CA ALA A 74 11.79 32.93 28.58
C ALA A 74 11.36 32.58 27.15
N ARG A 75 10.85 33.54 26.38
CA ARG A 75 10.56 33.33 24.95
C ARG A 75 11.81 32.99 24.14
N ILE A 76 12.93 33.66 24.41
CA ILE A 76 14.20 33.37 23.72
C ILE A 76 14.66 31.94 24.01
N GLU A 77 14.59 31.52 25.28
CA GLU A 77 14.97 30.17 25.68
C GLU A 77 14.04 29.11 25.07
N VAL A 78 12.72 29.32 25.05
CA VAL A 78 11.77 28.45 24.32
C VAL A 78 12.15 28.31 22.84
N LEU A 79 12.53 29.41 22.18
CA LEU A 79 12.95 29.38 20.78
C LEU A 79 14.27 28.63 20.56
N LYS A 80 15.21 28.72 21.51
CA LYS A 80 16.45 27.92 21.50
C LYS A 80 16.14 26.44 21.65
N VAL A 81 15.28 26.08 22.61
CA VAL A 81 14.80 24.70 22.81
C VAL A 81 14.16 24.14 21.53
N GLN A 82 13.23 24.88 20.91
CA GLN A 82 12.63 24.46 19.64
C GLN A 82 13.65 24.32 18.51
N THR A 83 14.69 25.15 18.48
CA THR A 83 15.77 25.05 17.50
C THR A 83 16.60 23.78 17.73
N ASN A 84 16.91 23.45 18.98
CA ASN A 84 17.61 22.22 19.35
C ASN A 84 16.78 20.97 19.03
N VAL A 85 15.47 20.98 19.27
CA VAL A 85 14.58 19.88 18.85
C VAL A 85 14.64 19.66 17.35
N LYS A 86 14.57 20.73 16.55
CA LYS A 86 14.69 20.61 15.08
C LYS A 86 16.06 20.09 14.67
N HIS A 87 17.13 20.54 15.32
CA HIS A 87 18.48 20.07 15.04
C HIS A 87 18.61 18.57 15.33
N ARG A 88 18.26 18.11 16.54
CA ARG A 88 18.31 16.68 16.89
C ARG A 88 17.39 15.83 16.02
N ALA A 89 16.21 16.35 15.67
CA ALA A 89 15.30 15.66 14.76
C ALA A 89 15.90 15.43 13.37
N ALA A 90 16.79 16.33 12.91
CA ALA A 90 17.51 16.21 11.65
C ALA A 90 18.80 15.38 11.76
N SER A 91 19.47 15.40 12.92
CA SER A 91 20.81 14.80 13.08
C SER A 91 20.82 13.46 13.83
N THR A 92 19.69 12.98 14.35
CA THR A 92 19.61 11.77 15.18
C THR A 92 18.35 10.94 14.90
N MET A 93 18.39 9.67 15.28
CA MET A 93 17.27 8.71 15.18
C MET A 93 16.43 8.60 16.47
N GLU A 94 16.65 9.48 17.46
CA GLU A 94 15.97 9.45 18.75
C GLU A 94 14.45 9.62 18.63
N THR A 95 13.66 8.98 19.48
CA THR A 95 12.20 9.19 19.47
C THR A 95 11.83 10.61 19.86
N PRO A 96 10.64 11.12 19.49
CA PRO A 96 10.19 12.44 19.95
C PRO A 96 10.21 12.60 21.47
N SER A 97 9.93 11.51 22.20
CA SER A 97 10.01 11.47 23.67
C SER A 97 11.45 11.62 24.16
N GLN A 98 12.41 10.88 23.59
CA GLN A 98 13.83 10.98 23.92
C GLN A 98 14.38 12.40 23.62
N ILE A 99 14.10 12.94 22.43
CA ILE A 99 14.50 14.31 22.06
C ILE A 99 13.89 15.32 23.04
N ARG A 100 12.64 15.14 23.45
CA ARG A 100 11.98 16.03 24.41
C ARG A 100 12.66 15.97 25.77
N THR A 101 12.90 14.80 26.33
CA THR A 101 13.55 14.65 27.64
C THR A 101 14.92 15.30 27.64
N GLU A 102 15.71 15.01 26.61
CA GLU A 102 17.08 15.50 26.45
C GLU A 102 17.16 17.02 26.31
N VAL A 103 16.32 17.60 25.44
CA VAL A 103 16.36 19.06 25.21
C VAL A 103 15.78 19.85 26.39
N LEU A 104 14.94 19.23 27.22
CA LEU A 104 14.35 19.86 28.40
C LEU A 104 15.18 19.71 29.68
N GLN A 105 16.18 18.83 29.71
CA GLN A 105 16.96 18.51 30.91
C GLN A 105 17.56 19.76 31.59
N ASN A 106 17.95 20.76 30.80
CA ASN A 106 18.57 22.01 31.28
C ASN A 106 17.68 23.25 31.08
N ALA A 107 16.37 23.08 30.84
CA ALA A 107 15.46 24.20 30.62
C ALA A 107 15.02 24.85 31.94
N SER A 108 14.94 26.19 31.97
CA SER A 108 14.47 26.92 33.15
C SER A 108 12.99 26.68 33.46
N ALA A 109 12.58 26.88 34.72
CA ALA A 109 11.18 26.75 35.13
C ALA A 109 10.24 27.67 34.33
N ALA A 110 10.68 28.89 34.00
CA ALA A 110 9.92 29.84 33.18
C ALA A 110 9.73 29.35 31.73
N THR A 111 10.70 28.60 31.21
CA THR A 111 10.62 27.97 29.89
C THR A 111 9.74 26.73 29.90
N LEU A 112 9.85 25.89 30.93
CA LEU A 112 9.01 24.69 31.09
C LEU A 112 7.53 25.04 31.17
N GLY A 113 7.16 26.15 31.84
CA GLY A 113 5.77 26.63 31.90
C GLY A 113 5.21 27.20 30.58
N ARG A 114 6.07 27.47 29.58
CA ARG A 114 5.69 28.09 28.29
C ARG A 114 5.97 27.19 27.09
N ILE A 115 6.49 25.98 27.31
CA ILE A 115 6.86 25.09 26.22
C ILE A 115 5.63 24.49 25.53
N SER A 116 5.79 24.17 24.25
CA SER A 116 4.75 23.49 23.48
C SER A 116 4.45 22.09 24.06
N SER A 117 3.21 21.64 23.92
CA SER A 117 2.79 20.32 24.39
C SER A 117 3.60 19.18 23.76
N SER A 118 3.64 18.01 24.42
CA SER A 118 4.34 16.82 23.91
C SER A 118 3.93 16.47 22.48
N MET A 119 2.62 16.50 22.19
CA MET A 119 2.09 16.25 20.83
C MET A 119 2.56 17.28 19.81
N ALA A 120 2.65 18.56 20.18
CA ALA A 120 3.13 19.61 19.26
C ALA A 120 4.63 19.44 18.94
N MET A 121 5.42 19.02 19.92
CA MET A 121 6.84 18.69 19.75
C MET A 121 7.02 17.46 18.87
N ALA A 122 6.23 16.39 19.07
CA ALA A 122 6.25 15.21 18.21
C ALA A 122 5.90 15.53 16.75
N LYS A 123 4.87 16.37 16.53
CA LYS A 123 4.56 16.87 15.18
C LYS A 123 5.71 17.69 14.58
N MET A 124 6.44 18.46 15.40
CA MET A 124 7.61 19.22 14.94
C MET A 124 8.75 18.29 14.48
N VAL A 125 9.09 17.28 15.29
CA VAL A 125 10.10 16.26 14.97
C VAL A 125 9.74 15.56 13.66
N ASN A 126 8.51 15.06 13.55
CA ASN A 126 8.04 14.35 12.35
C ASN A 126 8.06 15.24 11.11
N ARG A 127 7.71 16.52 11.24
CA ARG A 127 7.76 17.47 10.12
C ARG A 127 9.19 17.75 9.67
N VAL A 128 10.14 17.90 10.59
CA VAL A 128 11.56 18.08 10.25
C VAL A 128 12.07 16.83 9.55
N ARG A 129 11.83 15.65 10.13
CA ARG A 129 12.22 14.37 9.52
C ARG A 129 11.63 14.16 8.14
N ARG A 130 10.36 14.51 7.91
CA ARG A 130 9.76 14.48 6.57
C ARG A 130 10.34 15.50 5.59
N LYS A 131 10.85 16.63 6.10
CA LYS A 131 11.49 17.67 5.29
C LYS A 131 12.93 17.30 4.94
N GLU A 132 13.67 16.71 5.87
CA GLU A 132 15.04 16.22 5.63
C GLU A 132 15.02 14.91 4.82
N ASN A 133 14.02 14.05 5.04
CA ASN A 133 13.63 12.97 4.12
C ASN A 133 12.83 13.55 2.95
N VAL A 134 13.36 14.58 2.26
CA VAL A 134 12.86 14.89 0.91
C VAL A 134 12.97 13.57 0.17
N ALA A 135 11.83 13.05 -0.27
CA ALA A 135 11.78 11.85 -1.09
C ALA A 135 12.86 11.98 -2.16
N PRO A 136 13.74 10.98 -2.34
CA PRO A 136 14.85 11.08 -3.27
C PRO A 136 14.37 11.52 -4.66
N ALA A 137 15.29 11.98 -5.51
CA ALA A 137 14.95 12.18 -6.91
C ALA A 137 14.19 10.96 -7.45
N ILE A 138 13.09 11.20 -8.17
CA ILE A 138 12.33 10.09 -8.73
C ILE A 138 13.25 9.40 -9.73
N PRO A 139 13.55 8.11 -9.54
CA PRO A 139 14.49 7.42 -10.40
C PRO A 139 13.88 7.25 -11.80
N ASP A 140 14.71 7.42 -12.83
CA ASP A 140 14.31 7.24 -14.23
C ASP A 140 14.39 5.77 -14.69
N THR A 141 15.10 4.93 -13.93
CA THR A 141 15.26 3.50 -14.22
C THR A 141 15.04 2.64 -12.97
N ARG A 142 14.62 1.38 -13.15
CA ARG A 142 14.46 0.44 -12.02
C ARG A 142 15.77 0.13 -11.31
N ARG A 143 16.89 0.11 -12.04
CA ARG A 143 18.23 -0.10 -11.48
C ARG A 143 18.65 1.05 -10.56
N GLY A 144 18.29 2.28 -10.93
CA GLY A 144 18.57 3.49 -10.14
C GLY A 144 17.67 3.67 -8.91
N ILE A 145 16.76 2.75 -8.61
CA ILE A 145 15.95 2.83 -7.38
C ILE A 145 16.83 2.49 -6.19
N GLU A 146 17.30 3.49 -5.46
CA GLU A 146 17.91 3.29 -4.14
C GLU A 146 16.85 3.51 -3.07
N VAL A 147 16.31 2.42 -2.51
CA VAL A 147 15.28 2.52 -1.46
C VAL A 147 15.94 3.05 -0.18
N PRO A 148 15.56 4.23 0.33
CA PRO A 148 16.14 4.75 1.56
C PRO A 148 15.78 3.91 2.79
N GLU A 149 16.61 3.94 3.83
CA GLU A 149 16.45 3.09 5.01
C GLU A 149 15.12 3.29 5.73
N ASN A 150 14.64 4.54 5.79
CA ASN A 150 13.35 4.85 6.38
C ASN A 150 12.17 4.23 5.61
N TYR A 151 12.34 3.76 4.37
CA TYR A 151 11.34 3.01 3.62
C TYR A 151 11.49 1.50 3.74
N LYS A 152 12.68 1.01 4.10
CA LYS A 152 12.96 -0.41 4.37
C LYS A 152 12.45 -0.89 5.72
N GLN A 153 12.23 0.02 6.67
CA GLN A 153 11.76 -0.30 8.02
C GLN A 153 10.29 0.08 8.23
N TYR A 154 9.56 -0.64 9.08
CA TYR A 154 8.18 -0.33 9.47
C TYR A 154 8.06 -0.09 10.98
N GLU A 155 7.39 0.98 11.38
CA GLU A 155 7.17 1.32 12.80
C GLU A 155 5.91 0.62 13.33
N VAL A 156 6.13 -0.44 14.10
CA VAL A 156 5.07 -1.27 14.69
C VAL A 156 4.40 -0.55 15.87
N SER A 157 5.20 0.10 16.71
CA SER A 157 4.75 0.97 17.79
C SER A 157 5.80 2.07 17.98
N GLU A 158 5.51 3.08 18.81
CA GLU A 158 6.40 4.23 18.96
C GLU A 158 7.84 3.79 19.29
N GLY A 159 8.76 4.03 18.34
CA GLY A 159 10.17 3.67 18.48
C GLY A 159 10.52 2.19 18.26
N VAL A 160 9.55 1.33 17.95
CA VAL A 160 9.77 -0.10 17.65
C VAL A 160 9.65 -0.33 16.15
N PHE A 161 10.74 -0.80 15.55
CA PHE A 161 10.85 -1.01 14.11
C PHE A 161 11.13 -2.47 13.77
N GLU A 162 10.63 -2.89 12.63
CA GLU A 162 10.92 -4.19 12.00
C GLU A 162 11.27 -4.00 10.52
N ASN A 163 11.82 -5.04 9.89
CA ASN A 163 12.06 -5.01 8.45
C ASN A 163 10.73 -4.98 7.68
N TYR A 164 10.72 -4.20 6.59
CA TYR A 164 9.55 -3.99 5.74
C TYR A 164 9.82 -4.22 4.25
N LEU A 165 10.99 -3.81 3.76
CA LEU A 165 11.49 -4.31 2.47
C LEU A 165 12.11 -5.68 2.75
N LEU A 166 11.37 -6.74 2.44
CA LEU A 166 11.78 -8.11 2.77
C LEU A 166 12.64 -8.73 1.68
N MET A 167 12.36 -8.40 0.41
CA MET A 167 13.11 -8.94 -0.72
C MET A 167 13.34 -7.85 -1.76
N ASP A 168 14.55 -7.84 -2.31
CA ASP A 168 14.97 -6.99 -3.42
C ASP A 168 15.86 -7.83 -4.32
N SER A 169 15.46 -8.02 -5.58
CA SER A 169 16.25 -8.83 -6.51
C SER A 169 17.53 -8.15 -7.01
N GLY A 170 17.78 -6.90 -6.59
CA GLY A 170 19.04 -6.20 -6.74
C GLY A 170 19.08 -5.20 -7.90
N ASN A 171 20.03 -4.28 -7.82
CA ASN A 171 20.20 -3.19 -8.80
C ASN A 171 20.71 -3.67 -10.16
N ASP A 172 21.30 -4.86 -10.22
CA ASP A 172 21.80 -5.46 -11.47
C ASP A 172 20.74 -6.26 -12.22
N ASP A 173 19.52 -6.31 -11.67
CA ASP A 173 18.40 -6.99 -12.29
C ASP A 173 17.58 -6.04 -13.17
N ASP A 174 17.66 -6.21 -14.48
CA ASP A 174 16.81 -5.48 -15.44
C ASP A 174 15.32 -5.78 -15.26
N ASN A 175 14.96 -6.86 -14.55
CA ASN A 175 13.62 -7.23 -14.12
C ASN A 175 13.45 -7.13 -12.60
N ARG A 176 14.08 -6.11 -11.97
CA ARG A 176 14.05 -5.91 -10.53
C ARG A 176 12.66 -6.02 -9.93
N ILE A 177 12.56 -6.77 -8.84
CA ILE A 177 11.37 -7.00 -8.02
C ILE A 177 11.66 -6.45 -6.63
N LEU A 178 10.73 -5.67 -6.09
CA LEU A 178 10.75 -5.21 -4.70
C LEU A 178 9.54 -5.81 -3.98
N VAL A 179 9.77 -6.45 -2.84
CA VAL A 179 8.71 -7.08 -2.05
C VAL A 179 8.66 -6.48 -0.66
N PHE A 180 7.52 -5.90 -0.34
CA PHE A 180 7.24 -5.27 0.95
C PHE A 180 6.25 -6.09 1.77
N GLY A 181 6.46 -6.16 3.07
CA GLY A 181 5.61 -6.87 4.01
C GLY A 181 6.18 -6.79 5.41
N ARG A 182 5.39 -7.09 6.42
CA ARG A 182 5.89 -7.13 7.80
C ARG A 182 6.81 -8.34 7.99
N GLU A 183 7.99 -8.13 8.56
CA GLU A 183 8.89 -9.21 8.97
C GLU A 183 8.19 -10.20 9.90
N TYR A 184 7.33 -9.69 10.79
CA TYR A 184 6.51 -10.50 11.69
C TYR A 184 5.69 -11.58 10.98
N ASN A 185 5.26 -11.36 9.73
CA ASN A 185 4.46 -12.35 8.99
C ASN A 185 5.19 -13.68 8.79
N GLN A 186 6.52 -13.68 8.79
CA GLN A 186 7.32 -14.90 8.70
C GLN A 186 7.07 -15.87 9.86
N THR A 187 6.78 -15.35 11.06
CA THR A 187 6.59 -16.15 12.28
C THR A 187 5.44 -17.15 12.14
N TRP A 188 4.45 -16.84 11.30
CA TRP A 188 3.28 -17.66 11.06
C TRP A 188 3.15 -18.11 9.60
N ALA A 189 4.22 -18.05 8.81
CA ALA A 189 4.24 -18.50 7.42
C ALA A 189 3.78 -19.96 7.22
N HIS A 190 4.02 -20.83 8.22
CA HIS A 190 3.62 -22.23 8.22
C HIS A 190 2.10 -22.46 8.30
N ASP A 191 1.35 -21.46 8.74
CA ASP A 191 -0.11 -21.51 8.85
C ASP A 191 -0.80 -20.88 7.62
N MET A 192 -0.02 -20.31 6.69
CA MET A 192 -0.54 -19.68 5.47
C MET A 192 -0.91 -20.76 4.44
N ARG A 193 -1.96 -21.53 4.71
CA ARG A 193 -2.39 -22.67 3.86
C ARG A 193 -3.27 -22.27 2.68
N ASP A 194 -4.17 -21.31 2.88
CA ASP A 194 -4.99 -20.75 1.81
C ASP A 194 -4.49 -19.37 1.40
N ILE A 195 -4.04 -19.27 0.15
CA ILE A 195 -3.47 -18.06 -0.43
C ILE A 195 -4.39 -17.51 -1.51
N PHE A 196 -4.42 -16.19 -1.59
CA PHE A 196 -5.09 -15.43 -2.62
C PHE A 196 -4.09 -14.45 -3.22
N MET A 197 -3.93 -14.45 -4.54
CA MET A 197 -3.04 -13.50 -5.19
C MET A 197 -3.75 -12.77 -6.33
N ASP A 198 -3.44 -11.49 -6.47
CA ASP A 198 -4.03 -10.65 -7.50
C ASP A 198 -3.10 -9.50 -7.91
N GLY A 199 -3.25 -9.03 -9.13
CA GLY A 199 -2.48 -7.91 -9.69
C GLY A 199 -3.33 -6.66 -9.85
N THR A 200 -2.80 -5.49 -9.46
CA THR A 200 -3.43 -4.18 -9.74
C THR A 200 -2.49 -3.24 -10.48
N PHE A 201 -3.03 -2.59 -11.52
CA PHE A 201 -2.27 -1.73 -12.44
C PHE A 201 -2.35 -0.26 -12.06
N LEU A 202 -3.53 0.20 -11.61
CA LEU A 202 -3.82 1.64 -11.43
C LEU A 202 -2.89 2.31 -10.41
N LEU A 203 -2.36 1.54 -9.47
CA LEU A 203 -1.51 2.04 -8.39
C LEU A 203 -0.02 1.74 -8.60
N ALA A 204 0.33 1.02 -9.67
CA ALA A 204 1.72 0.68 -9.96
C ALA A 204 2.52 1.96 -10.23
N PRO A 205 3.66 2.18 -9.53
CA PRO A 205 4.53 3.31 -9.79
C PRO A 205 5.11 3.28 -11.21
N PRO A 206 5.48 4.44 -11.81
CA PRO A 206 5.90 4.59 -13.23
C PRO A 206 7.05 3.74 -13.79
N LEU A 207 7.62 2.81 -13.03
CA LEU A 207 8.67 1.89 -13.47
C LEU A 207 8.27 0.41 -13.38
N PHE A 208 7.13 0.13 -12.76
CA PHE A 208 6.60 -1.22 -12.56
C PHE A 208 5.29 -1.38 -13.32
N LYS A 209 5.05 -2.58 -13.86
CA LYS A 209 3.84 -2.86 -14.62
C LYS A 209 2.63 -3.04 -13.70
N GLN A 210 2.83 -3.65 -12.53
CA GLN A 210 1.77 -3.96 -11.59
C GLN A 210 2.27 -4.03 -10.15
N ILE A 211 1.35 -3.85 -9.21
CA ILE A 211 1.49 -4.32 -7.84
C ILE A 211 0.81 -5.68 -7.78
N PHE A 212 1.56 -6.71 -7.42
CA PHE A 212 1.05 -8.04 -7.18
C PHE A 212 0.96 -8.26 -5.68
N VAL A 213 -0.23 -8.57 -5.17
CA VAL A 213 -0.46 -8.74 -3.72
C VAL A 213 -0.63 -10.22 -3.42
N VAL A 214 0.04 -10.68 -2.37
CA VAL A 214 -0.19 -11.98 -1.75
C VAL A 214 -0.98 -11.77 -0.47
N LEU A 215 -2.14 -12.41 -0.37
CA LEU A 215 -2.96 -12.46 0.83
C LEU A 215 -3.01 -13.89 1.36
N ALA A 216 -2.99 -14.04 2.68
CA ALA A 216 -3.08 -15.33 3.35
C ALA A 216 -4.27 -15.35 4.32
N ARG A 217 -4.97 -16.49 4.35
CA ARG A 217 -5.96 -16.78 5.39
C ARG A 217 -5.28 -17.00 6.73
N ARG A 218 -5.93 -16.53 7.79
CA ARG A 218 -5.58 -16.77 9.19
C ARG A 218 -6.85 -17.12 9.97
N GLY A 219 -6.84 -18.26 10.66
CA GLY A 219 -8.05 -18.81 11.26
C GLY A 219 -9.12 -19.12 10.19
N GLU A 220 -10.39 -19.15 10.57
CA GLU A 220 -11.47 -19.56 9.66
C GLU A 220 -11.84 -18.48 8.63
N ARG A 221 -11.85 -17.20 9.03
CA ARG A 221 -12.50 -16.14 8.23
C ARG A 221 -11.64 -14.90 7.94
N TYR A 222 -10.52 -14.71 8.63
CA TYR A 222 -9.66 -13.56 8.37
C TYR A 222 -8.73 -13.81 7.18
N VAL A 223 -8.55 -12.79 6.34
CA VAL A 223 -7.60 -12.80 5.22
C VAL A 223 -6.81 -11.49 5.26
N PHE A 224 -5.48 -11.61 5.32
CA PHE A 224 -4.57 -10.48 5.48
C PHE A 224 -3.66 -10.35 4.26
N PRO A 225 -3.39 -9.13 3.76
CA PRO A 225 -2.29 -8.92 2.84
C PRO A 225 -0.97 -9.15 3.58
N VAL A 226 -0.19 -10.10 3.11
CA VAL A 226 1.09 -10.47 3.73
C VAL A 226 2.29 -9.93 2.95
N LEU A 227 2.16 -9.77 1.62
CA LEU A 227 3.19 -9.21 0.75
C LEU A 227 2.58 -8.30 -0.33
N PHE A 228 3.28 -7.20 -0.61
CA PHE A 228 3.04 -6.29 -1.71
C PHE A 228 4.28 -6.29 -2.61
N CYS A 229 4.13 -6.79 -3.83
CA CYS A 229 5.23 -7.03 -4.76
C CYS A 229 5.14 -6.06 -5.94
N LEU A 230 6.18 -5.26 -6.16
CA LEU A 230 6.31 -4.44 -7.36
C LEU A 230 6.94 -5.26 -8.47
N LEU A 231 6.15 -5.59 -9.50
CA LEU A 231 6.58 -6.43 -10.62
C LEU A 231 6.79 -5.62 -11.90
N PRO A 232 7.89 -5.87 -12.63
CA PRO A 232 8.24 -5.09 -13.82
C PRO A 232 7.44 -5.48 -15.06
N ASN A 233 6.93 -6.71 -15.11
CA ASN A 233 6.17 -7.27 -16.21
C ASN A 233 5.34 -8.46 -15.69
N LYS A 234 4.68 -9.17 -16.62
CA LYS A 234 3.73 -10.26 -16.34
C LYS A 234 4.20 -11.59 -16.96
N THR A 235 5.51 -11.80 -17.07
CA THR A 235 6.08 -13.01 -17.67
C THR A 235 6.18 -14.13 -16.65
N THR A 236 6.14 -15.38 -17.12
CA THR A 236 6.31 -16.57 -16.27
C THR A 236 7.61 -16.50 -15.49
N GLN A 237 8.69 -16.02 -16.10
CA GLN A 237 10.01 -15.89 -15.47
C GLN A 237 9.98 -14.91 -14.29
N THR A 238 9.29 -13.77 -14.43
CA THR A 238 9.14 -12.79 -13.33
C THR A 238 8.36 -13.38 -12.16
N TYR A 239 7.25 -14.09 -12.41
CA TYR A 239 6.51 -14.74 -11.32
C TYR A 239 7.29 -15.88 -10.67
N ARG A 240 8.01 -16.70 -11.45
CA ARG A 240 8.90 -17.73 -10.91
C ARG A 240 9.96 -17.13 -10.00
N LYS A 241 10.57 -16.04 -10.43
CA LYS A 241 11.53 -15.29 -9.62
C LYS A 241 10.91 -14.79 -8.33
N LEU A 242 9.71 -14.19 -8.38
CA LEU A 242 8.98 -13.77 -7.18
C LEU A 242 8.75 -14.93 -6.21
N PHE A 243 8.18 -16.04 -6.69
CA PHE A 243 7.85 -17.18 -5.84
C PHE A 243 9.09 -17.87 -5.27
N PHE A 244 10.17 -17.92 -6.04
CA PHE A 244 11.47 -18.36 -5.56
C PHE A 244 11.98 -17.47 -4.41
N LEU A 245 11.94 -16.14 -4.56
CA LEU A 245 12.32 -15.20 -3.49
C LEU A 245 11.45 -15.38 -2.23
N ILE A 246 10.14 -15.60 -2.38
CA ILE A 246 9.23 -15.86 -1.26
C ILE A 246 9.63 -17.14 -0.51
N LYS A 247 9.94 -18.24 -1.23
CA LYS A 247 10.39 -19.49 -0.60
C LYS A 247 11.73 -19.32 0.13
N GLN A 248 12.64 -18.52 -0.41
CA GLN A 248 13.92 -18.24 0.25
C GLN A 248 13.72 -17.41 1.52
N GLN A 249 12.93 -16.35 1.44
CA GLN A 249 12.67 -15.48 2.58
C GLN A 249 11.85 -16.19 3.67
N TRP A 250 10.85 -16.97 3.27
CA TRP A 250 9.95 -17.72 4.16
C TRP A 250 10.00 -19.24 3.85
N PRO A 251 11.02 -19.97 4.35
CA PRO A 251 11.17 -21.41 4.04
C PRO A 251 10.02 -22.30 4.51
N ARG A 252 9.23 -21.83 5.49
CA ARG A 252 8.05 -22.54 6.00
C ARG A 252 6.75 -22.15 5.28
N PHE A 253 6.81 -21.27 4.28
CA PHE A 253 5.66 -20.92 3.45
C PHE A 253 5.33 -22.08 2.51
N ASN A 254 4.36 -22.90 2.92
CA ASN A 254 3.96 -24.10 2.19
C ASN A 254 2.42 -24.11 1.98
N PRO A 255 1.94 -23.35 1.00
CA PRO A 255 0.51 -23.22 0.75
C PRO A 255 -0.09 -24.53 0.22
N GLU A 256 -1.29 -24.85 0.66
CA GLU A 256 -2.08 -25.99 0.17
C GLU A 256 -2.98 -25.57 -0.98
N THR A 257 -3.53 -24.36 -0.92
CA THR A 257 -4.42 -23.82 -1.96
C THR A 257 -4.00 -22.42 -2.35
N ILE A 258 -4.00 -22.14 -3.66
CA ILE A 258 -3.61 -20.83 -4.19
C ILE A 258 -4.66 -20.38 -5.20
N ASN A 259 -5.36 -19.29 -4.88
CA ASN A 259 -6.39 -18.71 -5.72
C ASN A 259 -5.84 -17.52 -6.51
N VAL A 260 -5.90 -17.60 -7.84
CA VAL A 260 -5.35 -16.60 -8.76
C VAL A 260 -6.28 -16.29 -9.94
N ASP A 261 -5.95 -15.23 -10.68
CA ASP A 261 -6.58 -14.92 -11.97
C ASP A 261 -6.16 -15.93 -13.08
N TYR A 262 -6.86 -15.95 -14.20
CA TYR A 262 -6.64 -16.79 -15.37
C TYR A 262 -5.53 -16.25 -16.27
N GLU A 263 -4.34 -16.10 -15.70
CA GLU A 263 -3.14 -15.73 -16.43
C GLU A 263 -2.17 -16.92 -16.52
N VAL A 264 -1.95 -17.41 -17.74
CA VAL A 264 -1.11 -18.59 -17.99
C VAL A 264 0.27 -18.46 -17.32
N ALA A 265 0.88 -17.28 -17.40
CA ALA A 265 2.18 -17.02 -16.80
C ALA A 265 2.24 -17.22 -15.27
N ILE A 266 1.17 -16.87 -14.55
CA ILE A 266 1.07 -17.08 -13.09
C ILE A 266 0.91 -18.57 -12.80
N HIS A 267 0.03 -19.26 -13.54
CA HIS A 267 -0.25 -20.68 -13.33
C HIS A 267 0.99 -21.54 -13.59
N ASP A 268 1.71 -21.28 -14.68
CA ASP A 268 2.94 -22.01 -15.00
C ASP A 268 4.03 -21.79 -13.95
N ALA A 269 4.15 -20.55 -13.44
CA ALA A 269 5.09 -20.24 -12.37
C ALA A 269 4.71 -20.93 -11.06
N LEU A 270 3.43 -20.92 -10.67
CA LEU A 270 2.96 -21.59 -9.45
C LEU A 270 3.12 -23.10 -9.53
N ARG A 271 2.74 -23.74 -10.64
CA ARG A 271 2.93 -25.20 -10.82
C ARG A 271 4.39 -25.62 -10.75
N THR A 272 5.31 -24.73 -11.13
CA THR A 272 6.74 -25.01 -11.04
C THR A 272 7.29 -24.80 -9.63
N GLU A 273 6.90 -23.69 -8.99
CA GLU A 273 7.50 -23.29 -7.71
C GLU A 273 6.78 -23.89 -6.48
N PHE A 274 5.51 -24.27 -6.61
CA PHE A 274 4.65 -24.91 -5.62
C PHE A 274 3.87 -26.08 -6.25
N PRO A 275 4.55 -27.17 -6.67
CA PRO A 275 3.92 -28.27 -7.41
C PRO A 275 2.84 -29.02 -6.61
N GLU A 276 2.95 -29.03 -5.28
CA GLU A 276 2.00 -29.71 -4.38
C GLU A 276 0.76 -28.86 -4.07
N ALA A 277 0.78 -27.55 -4.38
CA ALA A 277 -0.33 -26.66 -4.09
C ALA A 277 -1.45 -26.80 -5.13
N ASP A 278 -2.69 -26.81 -4.67
CA ASP A 278 -3.87 -26.78 -5.54
C ASP A 278 -4.10 -25.35 -6.08
N VAL A 279 -3.64 -25.12 -7.32
CA VAL A 279 -3.76 -23.84 -8.01
C VAL A 279 -5.15 -23.71 -8.66
N ARG A 280 -5.93 -22.77 -8.13
CA ARG A 280 -7.34 -22.56 -8.44
C ARG A 280 -7.56 -21.21 -9.12
N GLY A 281 -8.42 -21.21 -10.13
CA GLY A 281 -8.94 -20.02 -10.76
C GLY A 281 -10.04 -19.38 -9.92
N CYS A 282 -10.11 -18.05 -9.94
CA CYS A 282 -11.15 -17.28 -9.29
C CYS A 282 -12.45 -17.25 -10.13
N PHE A 283 -13.59 -17.67 -9.58
CA PHE A 283 -14.87 -17.64 -10.30
C PHE A 283 -15.28 -16.24 -10.78
N PHE A 284 -14.98 -15.21 -9.99
CA PHE A 284 -15.24 -13.83 -10.41
C PHE A 284 -14.49 -13.47 -11.69
N HIS A 285 -13.22 -13.84 -11.79
CA HIS A 285 -12.42 -13.61 -12.99
C HIS A 285 -12.88 -14.46 -14.18
N LEU A 286 -13.37 -15.69 -13.95
CA LEU A 286 -13.98 -16.51 -14.99
C LEU A 286 -15.20 -15.80 -15.60
N VAL A 287 -16.07 -15.26 -14.74
CA VAL A 287 -17.26 -14.50 -15.16
C VAL A 287 -16.89 -13.20 -15.87
N GLN A 288 -15.85 -12.49 -15.39
CA GLN A 288 -15.34 -11.31 -16.09
C GLN A 288 -14.80 -11.65 -17.49
N ASN A 289 -14.07 -12.75 -17.64
CA ASN A 289 -13.56 -13.19 -18.93
C ASN A 289 -14.69 -13.54 -19.88
N LEU A 290 -15.74 -14.22 -19.40
CA LEU A 290 -16.95 -14.48 -20.18
C LEU A 290 -17.59 -13.17 -20.66
N ARG A 291 -17.73 -12.16 -19.80
CA ARG A 291 -18.26 -10.84 -20.18
C ARG A 291 -17.39 -10.14 -21.23
N LYS A 292 -16.06 -10.18 -21.09
CA LYS A 292 -15.13 -9.62 -22.09
C LYS A 292 -15.31 -10.30 -23.44
N HIS A 293 -15.48 -11.63 -23.47
CA HIS A 293 -15.69 -12.37 -24.71
C HIS A 293 -17.06 -12.10 -25.35
N LEU A 294 -18.13 -11.98 -24.54
CA LEU A 294 -19.42 -11.49 -25.03
C LEU A 294 -19.29 -10.12 -25.70
N SER A 295 -18.49 -9.22 -25.13
CA SER A 295 -18.21 -7.91 -25.73
C SER A 295 -17.43 -8.01 -27.04
N SER A 296 -16.33 -8.77 -27.09
CA SER A 296 -15.51 -8.90 -28.30
C SER A 296 -16.23 -9.62 -29.44
N SER A 297 -17.22 -10.46 -29.11
CA SER A 297 -18.06 -11.15 -30.08
C SER A 297 -19.32 -10.36 -30.45
N ASN A 298 -19.44 -9.08 -30.04
CA ASN A 298 -20.61 -8.23 -30.27
C ASN A 298 -21.94 -8.78 -29.72
N LEU A 299 -21.89 -9.66 -28.72
CA LEU A 299 -23.06 -10.28 -28.09
C LEU A 299 -23.49 -9.60 -26.79
N LEU A 300 -22.70 -8.63 -26.30
CA LEU A 300 -23.02 -7.93 -25.06
C LEU A 300 -24.34 -7.14 -25.13
N GLY A 301 -24.66 -6.55 -26.29
CA GLY A 301 -25.95 -5.88 -26.50
C GLY A 301 -27.13 -6.84 -26.34
N ARG A 302 -27.06 -8.02 -26.97
CA ARG A 302 -28.09 -9.07 -26.81
C ARG A 302 -28.17 -9.58 -25.37
N TYR A 303 -27.03 -9.79 -24.70
CA TYR A 303 -27.00 -10.12 -23.27
C TYR A 303 -27.73 -9.09 -22.39
N GLN A 304 -27.74 -7.82 -22.78
CA GLN A 304 -28.41 -6.75 -22.02
C GLN A 304 -29.91 -6.64 -22.33
N THR A 305 -30.37 -7.09 -23.50
CA THR A 305 -31.75 -6.89 -23.97
C THR A 305 -32.59 -8.18 -24.03
N ASP A 306 -31.98 -9.35 -24.04
CA ASP A 306 -32.63 -10.66 -24.13
C ASP A 306 -32.38 -11.47 -22.84
N ALA A 307 -33.44 -11.67 -22.05
CA ALA A 307 -33.36 -12.30 -20.73
C ALA A 307 -32.99 -13.79 -20.80
N ASP A 308 -33.47 -14.51 -21.82
CA ASP A 308 -33.20 -15.94 -21.98
C ASP A 308 -31.79 -16.16 -22.50
N PHE A 309 -31.34 -15.35 -23.44
CA PHE A 309 -29.95 -15.35 -23.88
C PHE A 309 -28.99 -15.03 -22.72
N ALA A 310 -29.34 -14.05 -21.87
CA ALA A 310 -28.54 -13.72 -20.69
C ALA A 310 -28.45 -14.89 -19.69
N LEU A 311 -29.53 -15.65 -19.52
CA LEU A 311 -29.54 -16.84 -18.68
C LEU A 311 -28.67 -17.95 -19.27
N GLN A 312 -28.83 -18.26 -20.57
CA GLN A 312 -28.02 -19.26 -21.27
C GLN A 312 -26.53 -18.92 -21.26
N ALA A 313 -26.17 -17.65 -21.44
CA ALA A 313 -24.78 -17.20 -21.38
C ALA A 313 -24.16 -17.49 -20.00
N ARG A 314 -24.89 -17.29 -18.91
CA ARG A 314 -24.42 -17.63 -17.54
C ARG A 314 -24.21 -19.15 -17.38
N MET A 315 -25.07 -19.97 -17.98
CA MET A 315 -24.93 -21.43 -17.91
C MET A 315 -23.63 -21.97 -18.54
N ILE A 316 -23.00 -21.24 -19.47
CA ILE A 316 -21.73 -21.65 -20.11
C ILE A 316 -20.61 -21.93 -19.10
N THR A 317 -20.58 -21.19 -17.97
CA THR A 317 -19.57 -21.42 -16.92
C THR A 317 -19.68 -22.82 -16.27
N TYR A 318 -20.68 -23.61 -16.65
CA TYR A 318 -20.96 -24.93 -16.12
C TYR A 318 -21.16 -26.01 -17.20
N ILE A 319 -21.39 -25.68 -18.49
CA ILE A 319 -21.55 -26.67 -19.60
C ILE A 319 -21.36 -26.07 -21.02
N ILE A 320 -21.11 -26.95 -22.01
CA ILE A 320 -21.02 -26.64 -23.44
C ILE A 320 -22.23 -27.25 -24.18
N GLY A 321 -23.01 -26.44 -24.92
CA GLY A 321 -24.12 -26.96 -25.74
C GLY A 321 -25.20 -25.99 -26.21
N PHE A 322 -24.90 -24.70 -26.42
CA PHE A 322 -25.88 -23.70 -26.85
C PHE A 322 -25.55 -23.17 -28.25
N TYR A 323 -26.44 -23.42 -29.23
CA TYR A 323 -26.25 -23.03 -30.63
C TYR A 323 -26.11 -21.51 -30.81
N ASP A 324 -26.92 -20.72 -30.08
CA ASP A 324 -26.90 -19.26 -30.13
C ASP A 324 -25.63 -18.62 -29.54
N LEU A 325 -24.77 -19.42 -28.92
CA LEU A 325 -23.55 -18.99 -28.23
C LEU A 325 -22.30 -19.62 -28.85
N GLU A 326 -22.38 -20.15 -30.07
CA GLU A 326 -21.29 -20.85 -30.76
C GLU A 326 -19.90 -20.19 -30.61
N PRO A 327 -19.69 -18.88 -30.86
CA PRO A 327 -18.37 -18.27 -30.71
C PRO A 327 -17.87 -18.28 -29.25
N ILE A 328 -18.78 -18.16 -28.27
CA ILE A 328 -18.47 -18.19 -26.85
C ILE A 328 -18.19 -19.63 -26.40
N VAL A 329 -18.98 -20.58 -26.88
CA VAL A 329 -18.80 -22.02 -26.61
C VAL A 329 -17.48 -22.50 -27.20
N ALA A 330 -17.13 -22.09 -28.42
CA ALA A 330 -15.86 -22.42 -29.06
C ALA A 330 -14.67 -21.85 -28.26
N TRP A 331 -14.74 -20.58 -27.87
CA TRP A 331 -13.73 -19.97 -27.00
C TRP A 331 -13.58 -20.71 -25.66
N PHE A 332 -14.69 -20.98 -24.98
CA PHE A 332 -14.69 -21.64 -23.67
C PHE A 332 -14.13 -23.06 -23.79
N THR A 333 -14.53 -23.78 -24.84
CA THR A 333 -14.02 -25.13 -25.14
C THR A 333 -12.52 -25.11 -25.32
N ASN A 334 -11.97 -24.20 -26.13
CA ASN A 334 -10.53 -24.12 -26.37
C ASN A 334 -9.74 -23.76 -25.11
N THR A 335 -10.30 -22.89 -24.27
CA THR A 335 -9.59 -22.33 -23.10
C THR A 335 -9.65 -23.25 -21.87
N TYR A 336 -10.79 -23.90 -21.63
CA TYR A 336 -11.11 -24.55 -20.34
C TYR A 336 -11.37 -26.05 -20.44
N VAL A 337 -11.73 -26.57 -21.63
CA VAL A 337 -12.14 -27.99 -21.80
C VAL A 337 -11.19 -28.76 -22.71
N GLY A 338 -10.59 -28.10 -23.69
CA GLY A 338 -9.77 -28.71 -24.72
C GLY A 338 -10.58 -29.14 -25.94
N ARG A 339 -10.14 -28.72 -27.12
CA ARG A 339 -10.77 -29.08 -28.41
C ARG A 339 -10.65 -30.58 -28.66
N LEU A 340 -11.75 -31.22 -29.07
CA LEU A 340 -11.72 -32.61 -29.53
C LEU A 340 -10.98 -32.69 -30.88
N ARG A 341 -9.97 -33.56 -30.95
CA ARG A 341 -9.19 -33.85 -32.16
C ARG A 341 -9.82 -35.01 -32.90
N ASN A 342 -9.49 -35.15 -34.20
CA ASN A 342 -10.03 -36.21 -35.06
C ASN A 342 -9.71 -37.64 -34.56
N ASN A 343 -8.68 -37.80 -33.73
CA ASN A 343 -8.30 -39.07 -33.12
C ASN A 343 -9.05 -39.36 -31.80
N GLY A 344 -10.10 -38.60 -31.47
CA GLY A 344 -10.89 -38.77 -30.25
C GLY A 344 -10.27 -38.19 -28.98
N THR A 345 -9.02 -37.70 -29.02
CA THR A 345 -8.35 -37.07 -27.87
C THR A 345 -8.68 -35.58 -27.77
N ARG A 346 -8.64 -35.00 -26.57
CA ARG A 346 -8.74 -33.55 -26.39
C ARG A 346 -7.36 -32.90 -26.36
N ALA A 347 -7.22 -31.75 -27.01
CA ALA A 347 -6.05 -30.89 -26.80
C ALA A 347 -6.00 -30.42 -25.34
N PRO A 348 -4.81 -30.28 -24.73
CA PRO A 348 -4.72 -29.77 -23.37
C PRO A 348 -5.27 -28.33 -23.31
N PRO A 349 -6.24 -28.04 -22.41
CA PRO A 349 -6.72 -26.67 -22.21
C PRO A 349 -5.67 -25.82 -21.51
N ASN A 350 -5.76 -24.50 -21.67
CA ASN A 350 -4.92 -23.55 -20.91
C ASN A 350 -5.18 -23.67 -19.40
N PHE A 351 -6.45 -23.87 -19.03
CA PHE A 351 -6.89 -24.03 -17.64
C PHE A 351 -7.72 -25.31 -17.53
N PRO A 352 -7.15 -26.41 -16.99
CA PRO A 352 -7.85 -27.67 -16.80
C PRO A 352 -9.07 -27.56 -15.91
N TYR A 353 -9.99 -28.53 -16.00
CA TYR A 353 -11.22 -28.60 -15.21
C TYR A 353 -11.01 -28.38 -13.70
N ALA A 354 -9.97 -28.99 -13.13
CA ALA A 354 -9.63 -28.85 -11.72
C ALA A 354 -9.33 -27.39 -11.32
N THR A 355 -8.80 -26.57 -12.24
CA THR A 355 -8.46 -25.17 -11.99
C THR A 355 -9.71 -24.30 -11.90
N TRP A 356 -10.69 -24.45 -12.81
CA TRP A 356 -11.83 -23.53 -12.90
C TRP A 356 -13.13 -24.04 -12.26
N SER A 357 -13.26 -25.35 -12.04
CA SER A 357 -14.44 -25.91 -11.41
C SER A 357 -14.54 -25.47 -9.94
N VAL A 358 -15.73 -25.01 -9.56
CA VAL A 358 -16.04 -24.63 -8.17
C VAL A 358 -16.90 -25.67 -7.46
N LEU A 359 -17.16 -26.83 -8.06
CA LEU A 359 -18.05 -27.84 -7.52
C LEU A 359 -17.58 -28.37 -6.15
N GLN A 360 -16.38 -28.96 -6.11
CA GLN A 360 -15.81 -29.51 -4.89
C GLN A 360 -15.55 -28.41 -3.84
N ARG A 361 -15.12 -27.22 -4.29
CA ARG A 361 -14.95 -26.05 -3.43
C ARG A 361 -16.25 -25.63 -2.77
N THR A 362 -17.35 -25.65 -3.51
CA THR A 362 -18.67 -25.33 -2.96
C THR A 362 -19.07 -26.36 -1.90
N LEU A 363 -18.91 -27.66 -2.18
CA LEU A 363 -19.23 -28.73 -1.24
C LEU A 363 -18.37 -28.66 0.04
N ALA A 364 -17.09 -28.30 -0.09
CA ALA A 364 -16.15 -28.14 1.02
C ALA A 364 -16.32 -26.79 1.77
N GLY A 365 -17.26 -25.94 1.36
CA GLY A 365 -17.44 -24.60 1.97
C GLY A 365 -16.27 -23.64 1.73
N SER A 366 -15.38 -23.94 0.78
CA SER A 366 -14.22 -23.11 0.45
C SER A 366 -14.61 -21.90 -0.40
N ASP A 367 -13.79 -20.84 -0.37
CA ASP A 367 -14.04 -19.66 -1.20
C ASP A 367 -13.99 -20.02 -2.68
N ARG A 368 -14.83 -19.34 -3.45
CA ARG A 368 -14.95 -19.50 -4.92
C ARG A 368 -14.40 -18.29 -5.68
N THR A 369 -14.25 -17.17 -4.99
CA THR A 369 -13.94 -15.84 -5.53
C THR A 369 -12.78 -15.21 -4.77
N ASN A 370 -12.01 -14.34 -5.41
CA ASN A 370 -10.93 -13.58 -4.79
C ASN A 370 -11.40 -12.20 -4.28
N ASN A 371 -12.55 -12.15 -3.61
CA ASN A 371 -13.16 -10.89 -3.18
C ASN A 371 -12.28 -10.10 -2.20
N TYR A 372 -11.42 -10.78 -1.44
CA TYR A 372 -10.50 -10.17 -0.48
C TYR A 372 -9.46 -9.30 -1.20
N ALA A 373 -8.88 -9.79 -2.29
CA ALA A 373 -7.93 -9.03 -3.09
C ALA A 373 -8.59 -7.81 -3.74
N GLU A 374 -9.79 -7.94 -4.29
CA GLU A 374 -10.53 -6.79 -4.82
C GLU A 374 -10.89 -5.77 -3.74
N ALA A 375 -11.31 -6.22 -2.56
CA ALA A 375 -11.60 -5.34 -1.44
C ALA A 375 -10.36 -4.58 -0.99
N LEU A 376 -9.20 -5.25 -0.96
CA LEU A 376 -7.91 -4.62 -0.74
C LEU A 376 -7.58 -3.60 -1.85
N HIS A 377 -7.75 -3.95 -3.13
CA HIS A 377 -7.51 -3.05 -4.25
C HIS A 377 -8.36 -1.78 -4.15
N ARG A 378 -9.65 -1.90 -3.79
CA ARG A 378 -10.51 -0.74 -3.53
C ARG A 378 -10.01 0.10 -2.35
N LYS A 379 -9.59 -0.53 -1.24
CA LYS A 379 -9.01 0.18 -0.09
C LYS A 379 -7.72 0.91 -0.47
N LEU A 380 -6.85 0.27 -1.25
CA LEU A 380 -5.63 0.88 -1.77
C LEU A 380 -5.98 2.11 -2.63
N GLN A 381 -6.88 1.97 -3.60
CA GLN A 381 -7.27 3.07 -4.50
C GLN A 381 -7.83 4.27 -3.75
N LEU A 382 -8.74 4.03 -2.79
CA LEU A 382 -9.28 5.07 -1.92
C LEU A 382 -8.20 5.72 -1.04
N GLY A 383 -7.27 4.93 -0.51
CA GLY A 383 -6.19 5.42 0.36
C GLY A 383 -5.16 6.29 -0.36
N PHE A 384 -4.85 5.99 -1.63
CA PHE A 384 -3.90 6.76 -2.43
C PHE A 384 -4.52 8.02 -3.05
N GLY A 385 -5.79 7.95 -3.45
CA GLY A 385 -6.52 9.08 -4.07
C GLY A 385 -5.93 9.57 -5.40
N VAL A 386 -4.99 8.82 -5.98
CA VAL A 386 -4.33 9.13 -7.27
C VAL A 386 -4.08 7.83 -8.04
N ALA A 387 -4.07 7.92 -9.37
CA ALA A 387 -3.52 6.89 -10.22
C ALA A 387 -2.00 7.06 -10.34
N HIS A 388 -1.28 5.94 -10.48
CA HIS A 388 0.16 5.86 -10.73
C HIS A 388 1.01 6.80 -9.83
N PRO A 389 0.94 6.65 -8.49
CA PRO A 389 1.78 7.43 -7.59
C PRO A 389 3.27 7.24 -7.88
N SER A 390 4.09 8.25 -7.60
CA SER A 390 5.55 8.07 -7.57
C SER A 390 5.92 6.96 -6.58
N ILE A 391 7.06 6.31 -6.78
CA ILE A 391 7.50 5.21 -5.90
C ILE A 391 7.52 5.63 -4.42
N TRP A 392 7.99 6.83 -4.10
CA TRP A 392 8.02 7.31 -2.72
C TRP A 392 6.64 7.53 -2.11
N LYS A 393 5.71 8.14 -2.89
CA LYS A 393 4.32 8.30 -2.46
C LYS A 393 3.63 6.95 -2.30
N PHE A 394 3.96 5.99 -3.16
CA PHE A 394 3.48 4.63 -3.06
C PHE A 394 3.92 3.98 -1.74
N LEU A 395 5.21 4.00 -1.42
CA LEU A 395 5.74 3.39 -0.19
C LEU A 395 5.19 4.05 1.08
N ASP A 396 5.03 5.38 1.09
CA ASP A 396 4.38 6.09 2.19
C ASP A 396 2.91 5.68 2.40
N GLY A 397 2.17 5.51 1.30
CA GLY A 397 0.78 5.04 1.38
C GLY A 397 0.69 3.58 1.80
N LEU A 398 1.62 2.73 1.35
CA LEU A 398 1.66 1.32 1.69
C LEU A 398 1.78 1.11 3.21
N LYS A 399 2.66 1.88 3.88
CA LYS A 399 2.81 1.85 5.35
C LYS A 399 1.56 2.28 6.10
N LYS A 400 0.83 3.29 5.59
CA LYS A 400 -0.45 3.71 6.19
C LYS A 400 -1.50 2.61 6.08
N ILE A 401 -1.53 1.93 4.93
CA ILE A 401 -2.46 0.83 4.69
C ILE A 401 -2.10 -0.38 5.54
N GLN A 402 -0.80 -0.69 5.69
CA GLN A 402 -0.32 -1.70 6.63
C GLN A 402 -0.87 -1.44 8.04
N LYS A 403 -0.89 -0.18 8.50
CA LYS A 403 -1.42 0.16 9.84
C LYS A 403 -2.92 -0.13 10.01
N LEU A 404 -3.70 0.01 8.93
CA LEU A 404 -5.11 -0.38 8.95
C LEU A 404 -5.28 -1.91 9.05
N PHE A 405 -4.37 -2.67 8.43
CA PHE A 405 -4.37 -4.13 8.54
C PHE A 405 -3.82 -4.62 9.87
N ASP A 406 -2.88 -3.93 10.49
CA ASP A 406 -2.47 -4.21 11.88
C ASP A 406 -3.67 -4.12 12.82
N ALA A 407 -4.51 -3.07 12.71
CA ALA A 407 -5.72 -2.97 13.52
C ALA A 407 -6.70 -4.15 13.26
N THR A 408 -6.82 -4.58 12.00
CA THR A 408 -7.64 -5.75 11.64
C THR A 408 -7.04 -7.05 12.20
N TYR A 409 -5.72 -7.13 12.28
CA TYR A 409 -5.01 -8.27 12.86
C TYR A 409 -5.21 -8.32 14.39
N GLU A 410 -5.20 -7.18 15.07
CA GLU A 410 -5.53 -7.10 16.50
C GLU A 410 -6.99 -7.51 16.79
N ASP A 411 -7.94 -7.23 15.88
CA ASP A 411 -9.30 -7.75 16.00
C ASP A 411 -9.32 -9.29 15.96
N PHE A 412 -8.52 -9.90 15.07
CA PHE A 412 -8.35 -11.35 15.02
C PHE A 412 -7.73 -11.91 16.32
N VAL A 413 -6.67 -11.27 16.83
CA VAL A 413 -6.01 -11.65 18.10
C VAL A 413 -6.98 -11.53 19.28
N ALA A 414 -7.83 -10.51 19.28
CA ALA A 414 -8.89 -10.32 20.27
C ALA A 414 -10.10 -11.25 20.08
N ALA A 415 -10.01 -12.24 19.18
CA ALA A 415 -11.09 -13.18 18.84
C ALA A 415 -12.41 -12.50 18.44
N ARG A 416 -12.32 -11.31 17.83
CA ARG A 416 -13.49 -10.63 17.27
C ARG A 416 -13.88 -11.26 15.95
N GLU A 417 -15.15 -11.04 15.61
CA GLU A 417 -15.71 -11.47 14.34
C GLU A 417 -15.28 -10.53 13.20
N PRO A 418 -14.83 -11.06 12.04
CA PRO A 418 -14.51 -10.22 10.91
C PRO A 418 -15.78 -9.57 10.34
N PRO A 419 -15.64 -8.48 9.56
CA PRO A 419 -16.78 -7.84 8.93
C PRO A 419 -17.61 -8.83 8.11
N LEU A 420 -18.92 -8.85 8.36
CA LEU A 420 -19.84 -9.78 7.70
C LEU A 420 -19.86 -9.57 6.20
N LYS A 421 -19.90 -10.69 5.46
CA LYS A 421 -20.19 -10.69 4.04
C LYS A 421 -21.56 -10.02 3.80
N ARG A 422 -21.70 -9.26 2.71
CA ARG A 422 -23.02 -8.67 2.37
C ARG A 422 -24.05 -9.79 2.23
N ARG A 423 -25.19 -9.63 2.89
CA ARG A 423 -26.29 -10.62 2.94
C ARG A 423 -26.65 -11.22 1.58
N ARG A 424 -26.71 -10.40 0.52
CA ARG A 424 -27.00 -10.88 -0.86
C ARG A 424 -26.05 -11.97 -1.35
N TYR A 425 -24.76 -11.88 -0.99
CA TYR A 425 -23.76 -12.86 -1.41
C TYR A 425 -23.73 -14.08 -0.51
N ASP A 426 -24.10 -13.93 0.76
CA ASP A 426 -24.24 -15.05 1.69
C ASP A 426 -25.45 -15.93 1.31
N GLU A 427 -26.59 -15.30 1.01
CA GLU A 427 -27.79 -16.00 0.52
C GLU A 427 -27.55 -16.68 -0.84
N ALA A 428 -26.77 -16.05 -1.73
CA ALA A 428 -26.36 -16.67 -2.99
C ALA A 428 -25.46 -17.89 -2.77
N ASP A 429 -24.46 -17.81 -1.89
CA ASP A 429 -23.61 -18.95 -1.53
C ASP A 429 -24.42 -20.12 -1.00
N ARG A 430 -25.33 -19.85 -0.06
CA ARG A 430 -26.18 -20.86 0.57
C ARG A 430 -27.12 -21.53 -0.44
N ARG A 431 -27.75 -20.76 -1.33
CA ARG A 431 -28.60 -21.31 -2.41
C ARG A 431 -27.80 -22.15 -3.42
N ILE A 432 -26.58 -21.72 -3.76
CA ILE A 432 -25.70 -22.50 -4.64
C ILE A 432 -25.30 -23.81 -3.97
N LEU A 433 -24.92 -23.79 -2.69
CA LEU A 433 -24.59 -25.01 -1.94
C LEU A 433 -25.77 -25.99 -1.92
N THR A 434 -26.98 -25.51 -1.61
CA THR A 434 -28.19 -26.35 -1.65
C THR A 434 -28.42 -26.95 -3.03
N LYS A 435 -28.22 -26.18 -4.11
CA LYS A 435 -28.35 -26.72 -5.47
C LYS A 435 -27.30 -27.79 -5.76
N VAL A 436 -26.05 -27.54 -5.40
CA VAL A 436 -24.93 -28.47 -5.59
C VAL A 436 -25.14 -29.80 -4.85
N GLN A 437 -25.62 -29.75 -3.60
CA GLN A 437 -25.87 -30.95 -2.78
C GLN A 437 -27.03 -31.82 -3.32
N ASN A 438 -28.00 -31.21 -3.99
CA ASN A 438 -29.17 -31.89 -4.55
C ASN A 438 -29.05 -32.04 -6.07
N PHE A 439 -27.83 -32.18 -6.60
CA PHE A 439 -27.63 -32.39 -8.03
C PHE A 439 -28.21 -33.74 -8.46
N ASP A 440 -29.04 -33.71 -9.49
CA ASP A 440 -29.57 -34.88 -10.18
C ASP A 440 -29.20 -34.80 -11.66
N ALA A 441 -28.65 -35.91 -12.19
CA ALA A 441 -28.21 -36.01 -13.57
C ALA A 441 -29.38 -35.93 -14.56
N GLY A 442 -30.59 -36.35 -14.15
CA GLY A 442 -31.81 -36.29 -14.97
C GLY A 442 -32.30 -34.87 -15.28
N SER A 443 -31.82 -33.86 -14.54
CA SER A 443 -32.32 -32.48 -14.57
C SER A 443 -31.21 -31.45 -14.77
N ILE A 444 -30.17 -31.79 -15.56
CA ILE A 444 -28.98 -30.95 -15.73
C ILE A 444 -29.29 -29.50 -16.15
N ILE A 445 -30.23 -29.28 -17.05
CA ILE A 445 -30.62 -27.93 -17.49
C ILE A 445 -31.29 -27.14 -16.36
N GLU A 446 -32.12 -27.77 -15.53
CA GLU A 446 -32.72 -27.13 -14.34
C GLU A 446 -31.68 -26.78 -13.29
N TYR A 447 -30.73 -27.69 -13.07
CA TYR A 447 -29.61 -27.47 -12.17
C TYR A 447 -28.78 -26.25 -12.60
N LEU A 448 -28.38 -26.19 -13.87
CA LEU A 448 -27.59 -25.08 -14.42
C LEU A 448 -28.32 -23.74 -14.39
N ARG A 449 -29.63 -23.73 -14.71
CA ARG A 449 -30.47 -22.53 -14.56
C ARG A 449 -30.50 -22.07 -13.10
N GLY A 450 -30.72 -23.01 -12.18
CA GLY A 450 -30.71 -22.77 -10.73
C GLY A 450 -29.41 -22.11 -10.25
N LEU A 451 -28.25 -22.60 -10.68
CA LEU A 451 -26.96 -21.97 -10.39
C LEU A 451 -26.85 -20.55 -11.00
N SER A 452 -27.28 -20.41 -12.25
CA SER A 452 -27.19 -19.16 -13.03
C SER A 452 -28.09 -18.04 -12.51
N HIS A 453 -29.10 -18.34 -11.68
CA HIS A 453 -29.91 -17.33 -10.98
C HIS A 453 -29.20 -16.69 -9.77
N ASN A 454 -28.11 -17.29 -9.28
CA ASN A 454 -27.45 -16.86 -8.05
C ASN A 454 -26.26 -15.90 -8.27
N TYR A 455 -25.95 -15.55 -9.52
CA TYR A 455 -24.93 -14.54 -9.81
C TYR A 455 -25.30 -13.73 -11.06
N ARG A 456 -24.66 -12.57 -11.19
CA ARG A 456 -24.76 -11.70 -12.38
C ARG A 456 -23.35 -11.38 -12.85
N MET A 457 -23.21 -11.14 -14.16
CA MET A 457 -21.98 -10.61 -14.74
C MET A 457 -21.96 -9.09 -14.53
N GLU A 458 -21.64 -8.61 -13.32
CA GLU A 458 -21.54 -7.17 -13.01
C GLU A 458 -20.28 -6.54 -13.61
#